data_AF-A0A966KER6-F1
#
_entry.id   AF-A0A966KER6-F1
#
_cell.length_a   1.000
_cell.length_b   1.000
_cell.length_c   1.000
_cell.angle_alpha   90.00
_cell.angle_beta   90.00
_cell.angle_gamma   90.00
#
_symmetry.space_group_name_H-M   'P 1'
#
loop_
_entity.id
_entity.type
_entity.pdbx_description
1 polymer ?
#
loop_
_entity_poly.entity_id
_entity_poly.type
_entity_poly.pdbx_seq_one_letter_code
_entity_poly.pdbx_strand_id
1 'polypeptide(L)'
;MSQDASFSEGADSALYLGAFTPEDVEVISTILQDGIFCINDLAWLKKKRQVAVLVKRFRWENKSEYIEKNSAPERVKSLLIIDNVLNISS
;
A
#
# COMPACT_ATOMS: atom_id res chain seq x y z
N MET A 1 2.96 -14.48 -35.85
CA MET A 1 1.73 -13.83 -35.34
C MET A 1 2.14 -13.09 -34.09
N SER A 2 2.22 -11.75 -34.13
CA SER A 2 2.49 -10.97 -32.92
C SER A 2 1.21 -10.94 -32.10
N GLN A 3 1.23 -11.50 -30.89
CA GLN A 3 0.16 -11.30 -29.92
C GLN A 3 0.21 -9.85 -29.46
N ASP A 4 -0.91 -9.15 -29.58
CA ASP A 4 -1.10 -7.84 -28.95
C ASP A 4 -1.08 -8.01 -27.44
N ALA A 5 -0.39 -7.10 -26.76
CA ALA A 5 -0.28 -7.12 -25.32
C ALA A 5 -1.65 -7.00 -24.65
N SER A 6 -1.96 -7.93 -23.76
CA SER A 6 -3.17 -7.90 -22.94
C SER A 6 -3.07 -6.86 -21.82
N PHE A 7 -4.19 -6.37 -21.29
CA PHE A 7 -4.18 -5.43 -20.15
C PHE A 7 -3.48 -6.02 -18.90
N SER A 8 -3.42 -7.35 -18.80
CA SER A 8 -2.66 -8.12 -17.81
C SER A 8 -1.14 -8.07 -17.97
N GLU A 9 -0.62 -7.57 -19.09
CA GLU A 9 0.83 -7.34 -19.31
C GLU A 9 1.28 -5.95 -18.87
N GLY A 10 0.35 -5.10 -18.40
CA GLY A 10 0.68 -3.87 -17.71
C GLY A 10 1.53 -4.19 -16.48
N ALA A 11 2.79 -3.78 -16.51
CA ALA A 11 3.80 -4.06 -15.49
C ALA A 11 3.24 -4.07 -14.07
N ASP A 12 3.71 -5.03 -13.28
CA ASP A 12 3.52 -5.20 -11.83
C ASP A 12 3.70 -3.83 -11.11
N SER A 13 2.61 -3.07 -11.06
CA SER A 13 2.60 -1.64 -10.76
C SER A 13 2.11 -1.43 -9.34
N ALA A 14 2.59 -0.35 -8.72
CA ALA A 14 2.21 -0.04 -7.36
C ALA A 14 0.68 0.14 -7.27
N LEU A 15 0.03 -0.66 -6.42
CA LEU A 15 -1.39 -0.52 -6.13
C LEU A 15 -1.65 0.81 -5.43
N TYR A 16 -2.51 1.64 -6.01
CA TYR A 16 -2.95 2.90 -5.43
C TYR A 16 -4.40 2.79 -4.97
N LEU A 17 -4.62 2.95 -3.67
CA LEU A 17 -5.95 2.90 -3.05
C LEU A 17 -6.26 4.23 -2.38
N GLY A 18 -7.50 4.70 -2.52
CA GLY A 18 -8.04 5.82 -1.78
C GLY A 18 -9.25 5.36 -0.97
N ALA A 19 -9.48 5.98 0.19
CA ALA A 19 -10.64 5.72 1.03
C ALA A 19 -11.45 7.00 1.22
N PHE A 20 -12.74 6.93 0.89
CA PHE A 20 -13.71 8.00 1.06
C PHE A 20 -14.86 7.60 1.99
N THR A 21 -15.14 6.29 2.12
CA THR A 21 -16.14 5.74 3.04
C THR A 21 -15.48 4.91 4.15
N PRO A 22 -16.21 4.60 5.24
CA PRO A 22 -15.72 3.70 6.29
C PRO A 22 -15.32 2.32 5.76
N GLU A 23 -16.07 1.77 4.80
CA GLU A 23 -15.82 0.46 4.22
C GLU A 23 -14.51 0.43 3.43
N ASP A 24 -14.14 1.54 2.77
CA ASP A 24 -12.84 1.63 2.09
C ASP A 24 -11.67 1.55 3.10
N VAL A 25 -11.87 2.09 4.31
CA VAL A 25 -10.88 2.01 5.38
C VAL A 25 -10.68 0.56 5.82
N GLU A 26 -11.72 -0.28 5.79
CA GLU A 26 -11.59 -1.70 6.08
C GLU A 26 -10.67 -2.42 5.08
N VAL A 27 -10.75 -2.07 3.79
CA VAL A 27 -9.87 -2.61 2.74
C VAL A 27 -8.42 -2.23 3.00
N ILE A 28 -8.15 -0.93 3.22
CA ILE A 28 -6.79 -0.44 3.50
C ILE A 28 -6.25 -1.04 4.81
N SER A 29 -7.09 -1.10 5.86
CA SER A 29 -6.76 -1.71 7.15
C SER A 29 -6.38 -3.18 6.99
N THR A 30 -7.13 -3.94 6.18
CA THR A 30 -6.87 -5.36 5.89
C THR A 30 -5.51 -5.55 5.23
N ILE A 31 -5.15 -4.69 4.27
CA ILE A 31 -3.86 -4.72 3.58
C ILE A 31 -2.71 -4.36 4.52
N LEU A 32 -2.95 -3.51 5.52
CA LEU A 32 -1.91 -3.03 6.44
C LEU A 32 -1.79 -3.84 7.74
N GLN A 33 -2.51 -4.95 7.91
CA GLN A 33 -2.51 -5.74 9.15
C GLN A 33 -1.11 -6.22 9.58
N ASP A 34 -0.25 -6.57 8.62
CA ASP A 34 1.14 -7.00 8.89
C ASP A 34 2.16 -5.84 8.79
N GLY A 35 1.67 -4.62 8.60
CA GLY A 35 2.47 -3.42 8.36
C GLY A 35 3.25 -3.00 9.60
N ILE A 36 4.57 -2.87 9.44
CA ILE A 36 5.46 -2.33 10.47
C ILE A 36 6.17 -1.07 9.98
N PHE A 37 6.36 -0.12 10.88
CA PHE A 37 7.13 1.09 10.64
C PHE A 37 7.81 1.56 11.93
N CYS A 38 8.86 2.34 11.78
CA CYS A 38 9.58 2.98 12.87
C CYS A 38 9.29 4.48 12.88
N ILE A 39 9.67 5.18 13.95
CA ILE A 39 9.41 6.64 14.04
C ILE A 39 10.04 7.44 12.89
N ASN A 40 11.18 7.00 12.37
CA ASN A 40 11.86 7.62 11.22
C ASN A 40 11.10 7.44 9.90
N ASP A 41 10.14 6.52 9.83
CA ASP A 41 9.30 6.29 8.65
C ASP A 41 8.05 7.20 8.65
N LEU A 42 7.84 8.03 9.69
CA LEU A 42 6.69 8.92 9.83
C LEU A 42 7.09 10.37 9.53
N ALA A 43 6.30 11.03 8.68
CA ALA A 43 6.48 12.44 8.35
C ALA A 43 5.16 13.21 8.46
N TRP A 44 5.17 14.31 9.22
CA TRP A 44 4.08 15.28 9.22
C TRP A 44 4.35 16.43 8.25
N LEU A 45 3.63 16.43 7.14
CA LEU A 45 3.73 17.45 6.11
C LEU A 45 2.71 18.57 6.40
N LYS A 46 2.99 19.39 7.42
CA LYS A 46 2.07 20.41 7.94
C LYS A 46 1.45 21.32 6.86
N LYS A 47 2.25 21.77 5.89
CA LYS A 47 1.78 22.62 4.78
C LYS A 47 0.74 21.93 3.89
N LYS A 48 0.82 20.61 3.75
CA LYS A 48 -0.11 19.78 2.98
C LYS A 48 -1.26 19.22 3.84
N ARG A 49 -1.22 19.42 5.17
CA ARG A 49 -2.12 18.77 6.14
C ARG A 49 -2.13 17.24 5.98
N GLN A 50 -0.95 16.67 5.78
CA GLN A 50 -0.78 15.24 5.54
C GLN A 50 0.11 14.59 6.59
N VAL A 51 -0.25 13.38 7.00
CA VAL A 51 0.66 12.45 7.66
C VAL A 51 0.99 11.36 6.67
N ALA A 52 2.28 11.18 6.40
CA ALA A 52 2.80 10.12 5.56
C ALA A 52 3.54 9.11 6.43
N VAL A 53 3.25 7.83 6.22
CA VAL A 53 3.92 6.72 6.91
C VAL A 53 4.42 5.72 5.87
N LEU A 54 5.73 5.46 5.89
CA LEU A 54 6.33 4.43 5.06
C LEU A 54 6.22 3.07 5.76
N VAL A 55 5.26 2.26 5.32
CA VAL A 55 4.94 0.96 5.92
C VAL A 55 5.68 -0.15 5.19
N LYS A 56 6.29 -1.07 5.95
CA LYS A 56 6.90 -2.30 5.43
C LYS A 56 5.90 -3.44 5.65
N ARG A 57 5.44 -4.09 4.57
CA ARG A 57 4.38 -5.11 4.59
C ARG A 57 4.63 -6.21 3.55
N PHE A 58 3.92 -7.33 3.65
CA PHE A 58 3.89 -8.40 2.67
C PHE A 58 2.91 -8.08 1.54
N ARG A 59 3.33 -8.20 0.28
CA ARG A 59 2.44 -8.07 -0.88
C ARG A 59 1.54 -9.32 -0.96
N TRP A 60 0.25 -9.15 -0.68
CA TRP A 60 -0.77 -10.21 -0.70
C TRP A 60 -1.60 -10.18 -2.00
N GLU A 61 -1.51 -9.07 -2.74
CA GLU A 61 -2.24 -8.79 -3.97
C GLU A 61 -1.91 -9.82 -5.06
N ASN A 62 -0.67 -10.31 -5.12
CA ASN A 62 -0.21 -11.27 -6.13
C ASN A 62 -0.27 -12.71 -5.60
N LYS A 63 -1.35 -13.06 -4.87
CA LYS A 63 -1.47 -14.37 -4.20
C LYS A 63 -1.28 -15.56 -5.12
N SER A 64 -1.84 -15.51 -6.32
CA SER A 64 -1.76 -16.59 -7.31
C SER A 64 -0.31 -16.87 -7.72
N GLU A 65 0.48 -15.80 -7.90
CA GLU A 65 1.83 -15.89 -8.45
C GLU A 65 2.80 -16.60 -7.51
N TYR A 66 2.82 -16.24 -6.23
CA TYR A 66 3.73 -16.88 -5.28
C TYR A 66 3.24 -18.27 -4.84
N ILE A 67 1.93 -18.56 -4.96
CA ILE A 67 1.41 -19.93 -4.78
C ILE A 67 1.88 -20.84 -5.93
N GLU A 68 1.74 -20.39 -7.18
CA GLU A 68 2.21 -21.14 -8.36
C GLU A 68 3.72 -21.37 -8.33
N LYS A 69 4.48 -20.38 -7.87
CA LYS A 69 5.94 -20.47 -7.72
C LYS A 69 6.39 -21.21 -6.45
N ASN A 70 5.46 -21.65 -5.60
CA ASN A 70 5.72 -22.23 -4.28
C ASN A 70 6.75 -21.40 -3.46
N SER A 71 6.59 -20.08 -3.50
CA SER A 71 7.49 -19.10 -2.88
C SER A 71 6.79 -18.33 -1.77
N ALA A 72 7.59 -17.72 -0.88
CA ALA A 72 7.05 -16.82 0.13
C ALA A 72 6.50 -15.53 -0.51
N PRO A 73 5.49 -14.88 0.11
CA PRO A 73 5.02 -13.57 -0.33
C PRO A 73 6.16 -12.54 -0.25
N GLU A 74 6.20 -11.65 -1.25
CA GLU A 74 7.21 -10.58 -1.32
C GLU A 74 7.01 -9.58 -0.17
N ARG A 75 8.09 -9.04 0.39
CA ARG A 75 8.03 -7.88 1.30
C ARG A 75 8.28 -6.60 0.55
N VAL A 76 7.35 -5.65 0.66
CA VAL A 76 7.36 -4.37 -0.04
C VAL A 76 7.30 -3.20 0.94
N LYS A 77 7.64 -2.01 0.43
CA LYS A 77 7.39 -0.73 1.10
C LYS A 77 6.20 -0.05 0.43
N SER A 78 5.26 0.40 1.24
CA SER A 78 4.05 1.09 0.81
C SER A 78 3.94 2.42 1.56
N LEU A 79 3.37 3.44 0.91
CA LEU A 79 3.16 4.74 1.52
C LEU A 79 1.69 4.87 1.94
N LEU A 80 1.43 4.99 3.24
CA LEU A 80 0.12 5.37 3.77
C LEU A 80 0.09 6.90 3.93
N ILE A 81 -0.90 7.55 3.31
CA ILE A 81 -1.12 8.99 3.46
C ILE A 81 -2.48 9.20 4.13
N ILE A 82 -2.49 9.97 5.21
CA ILE A 82 -3.69 10.47 5.87
C ILE A 82 -3.80 11.95 5.56
N ASP A 83 -4.83 12.33 4.82
CA ASP A 83 -5.13 13.70 4.44
C ASP A 83 -5.93 14.46 5.52
N ASN A 84 -5.96 15.78 5.41
CA ASN A 84 -6.70 16.70 6.28
C ASN A 84 -6.33 16.65 7.78
N VAL A 85 -5.10 16.25 8.10
CA VAL A 85 -4.61 16.23 9.48
C VAL A 85 -4.32 17.65 9.96
N LEU A 86 -5.11 18.11 10.94
CA LEU A 86 -5.02 19.47 11.50
C LEU A 86 -3.91 19.60 12.56
N ASN A 87 -3.70 18.56 13.35
CA ASN A 87 -2.71 18.54 14.42
C ASN A 87 -2.24 17.11 14.71
N ILE A 88 -1.04 16.98 15.27
CA ILE A 88 -0.51 15.73 15.83
C ILE A 88 -0.07 16.02 17.26
N SER A 89 -0.46 15.15 18.19
CA SER A 89 -0.10 15.22 19.60
C SER A 89 0.27 13.83 20.10
N SER A 90 1.15 13.78 21.11
CA SER A 90 1.52 12.59 21.88
C SER A 90 0.62 12.40 23.08
#